data_AF-A0A4Y7L6K4-F1
#
_entry.id   AF-A0A4Y7L6K4-F1
#
_cell.length_a   1.000
_cell.length_b   1.000
_cell.length_c   1.000
_cell.angle_alpha   90.00
_cell.angle_beta   90.00
_cell.angle_gamma   90.00
#
_symmetry.space_group_name_H-M   'P 1'
#
loop_
_entity.id
_entity.type
_entity.pdbx_description
1 polymer ?
#
loop_
_entity_poly.entity_id
_entity_poly.type
_entity_poly.pdbx_seq_one_letter_code
_entity_poly.pdbx_strand_id
1 'polypeptide(L)'
;MQEARCMTKARRLGVLTPVLYAVDPVIHTLTFEFVEGPAVKDVFLDFGLNRVSKEQIDDIATKIGGSIGKLHDGGLIHGDLTTSNMLLRSDNNQLVLIDFGLSFTSSLPEDKAVDLYVLERALISMHSSCGNVMDQILAGYRKSSKQWSSTLNKLAQVRQRGRKRTMIG
;
A
#
# COMPACT_ATOMS: atom_id res chain seq x y z
N MET A 1 10.55 16.69 6.77
CA MET A 1 9.32 17.50 6.56
C MET A 1 8.38 16.93 5.49
N GLN A 2 8.88 16.37 4.39
CA GLN A 2 8.05 15.82 3.31
C GLN A 2 7.10 14.71 3.80
N GLU A 3 7.61 13.74 4.55
CA GLU A 3 6.84 12.63 5.12
C GLU A 3 5.63 13.10 5.93
N ALA A 4 5.83 14.01 6.89
CA ALA A 4 4.75 14.58 7.69
C ALA A 4 3.64 15.23 6.83
N ARG A 5 4.02 15.92 5.74
CA ARG A 5 3.07 16.53 4.80
C ARG A 5 2.30 15.45 4.02
N CYS A 6 2.99 14.44 3.51
CA CYS A 6 2.39 13.32 2.78
C CYS A 6 1.42 12.53 3.67
N MET A 7 1.82 12.21 4.90
CA MET A 7 0.98 11.48 5.85
C MET A 7 -0.26 12.29 6.26
N THR A 8 -0.11 13.61 6.47
CA THR A 8 -1.25 14.51 6.73
C THR A 8 -2.19 14.56 5.53
N LYS A 9 -1.65 14.60 4.31
CA LYS A 9 -2.44 14.57 3.07
C LYS A 9 -3.19 13.24 2.93
N ALA A 10 -2.53 12.09 3.14
CA ALA A 10 -3.16 10.77 3.13
C ALA A 10 -4.35 10.70 4.09
N ARG A 11 -4.18 11.24 5.31
CA ARG A 11 -5.26 11.30 6.31
C ARG A 11 -6.47 12.09 5.83
N ARG A 12 -6.25 13.25 5.19
CA ARG A 12 -7.32 14.07 4.59
C ARG A 12 -8.04 13.38 3.43
N LEU A 13 -7.38 12.41 2.77
CA LEU A 13 -7.97 11.60 1.71
C LEU A 13 -8.80 10.41 2.26
N GLY A 14 -8.94 10.29 3.59
CA GLY A 14 -9.67 9.20 4.22
C GLY A 14 -8.91 7.87 4.21
N VAL A 15 -7.57 7.95 4.18
CA VAL A 15 -6.65 6.83 4.39
C VAL A 15 -6.14 6.92 5.82
N LEU A 16 -6.22 5.82 6.57
CA LEU A 16 -5.77 5.81 7.94
C LEU A 16 -4.24 5.77 7.97
N THR A 17 -3.68 6.67 8.77
CA THR A 17 -2.25 6.81 9.07
C THR A 17 -2.09 7.08 10.56
N PRO A 18 -0.91 6.81 11.15
CA PRO A 18 -0.61 7.20 12.52
C PRO A 18 -0.86 8.71 12.74
N VAL A 19 -1.42 9.08 13.90
CA VAL A 19 -1.49 10.50 14.29
C VAL A 19 -0.06 11.04 14.40
N LEU A 20 0.22 12.18 13.76
CA LEU A 20 1.46 12.92 13.97
C LEU A 20 1.33 13.78 15.23
N TYR A 21 2.08 13.47 16.29
CA TYR A 21 2.09 14.21 17.55
C TYR A 21 3.05 15.40 17.54
N ALA A 22 4.25 15.22 16.99
CA ALA A 22 5.27 16.26 16.97
C ALA A 22 6.16 16.20 15.72
N VAL A 23 6.62 17.37 15.30
CA VAL A 23 7.62 17.55 14.23
C VAL A 23 8.73 18.43 14.79
N ASP A 24 9.94 17.89 14.88
CA ASP A 24 11.13 18.68 15.19
C ASP A 24 12.02 18.77 13.94
N PRO A 25 12.03 19.92 13.25
CA PRO A 25 12.84 20.11 12.06
C PRO A 25 14.34 20.31 12.35
N VAL A 26 14.72 20.65 13.59
CA VAL A 26 16.11 20.93 13.99
C VAL A 26 16.87 19.62 14.19
N ILE A 27 16.26 18.67 14.90
CA ILE A 27 16.84 17.33 15.12
C ILE A 27 16.26 16.26 14.18
N HIS A 28 15.52 16.67 13.14
CA HIS A 28 14.94 15.81 12.12
C HIS A 28 14.10 14.64 12.67
N THR A 29 13.32 14.90 13.72
CA THR A 29 12.51 13.86 14.40
C THR A 29 11.02 14.05 14.14
N LEU A 30 10.32 12.95 13.91
CA LEU A 30 8.86 12.87 13.82
C LEU A 30 8.36 11.92 14.90
N THR A 31 7.36 12.36 15.67
CA THR A 31 6.72 11.53 16.70
C THR A 31 5.32 11.18 16.25
N PHE A 32 5.04 9.88 16.13
CA PHE A 32 3.77 9.35 15.68
C PHE A 32 3.06 8.55 16.76
N GLU A 33 1.76 8.38 16.56
CA GLU A 33 0.96 7.36 17.25
C GLU A 33 1.61 5.99 17.11
N PHE A 34 1.72 5.28 18.23
CA PHE A 34 2.01 3.86 18.19
C PHE A 34 0.73 3.10 17.81
N VAL A 35 0.75 2.46 16.65
CA VAL A 35 -0.38 1.67 16.15
C VAL A 35 -0.21 0.23 16.62
N GLU A 36 -1.02 -0.18 17.59
CA GLU A 36 -0.99 -1.55 18.09
C GLU A 36 -1.63 -2.52 17.08
N GLY A 37 -0.84 -3.50 16.63
CA GLY A 37 -1.30 -4.57 15.74
C GLY A 37 -0.22 -5.12 14.81
N PRO A 38 -0.47 -6.27 14.16
CA PRO A 38 0.52 -6.91 13.30
C PRO A 38 0.67 -6.17 11.97
N ALA A 39 1.85 -6.33 11.36
CA ALA A 39 2.01 -5.96 9.96
C ALA A 39 1.22 -6.91 9.05
N VAL A 40 0.68 -6.39 7.95
CA VAL A 40 -0.03 -7.20 6.95
C VAL A 40 0.88 -8.31 6.43
N LYS A 41 2.18 -8.05 6.33
CA LYS A 41 3.19 -9.06 5.96
C LYS A 41 3.06 -10.32 6.84
N ASP A 42 3.01 -10.14 8.15
CA ASP A 42 3.01 -11.27 9.10
C ASP A 42 1.69 -12.03 9.03
N VAL A 43 0.57 -11.31 8.88
CA VAL A 43 -0.76 -11.90 8.69
C VAL A 43 -0.83 -12.75 7.42
N PHE A 44 -0.21 -12.30 6.33
CA PHE A 44 -0.17 -13.05 5.07
C PHE A 44 0.77 -14.26 5.14
N LEU A 45 1.85 -14.19 5.93
CA LEU A 45 2.71 -15.36 6.17
C LEU A 45 1.98 -16.43 7.01
N ASP A 46 1.22 -16.02 8.02
CA ASP A 46 0.41 -16.92 8.84
C ASP A 46 -0.71 -17.60 8.04
N PHE A 47 -1.22 -16.95 6.98
CA PHE A 47 -2.13 -17.60 6.02
C PHE A 47 -1.47 -18.78 5.30
N GLY A 48 -0.21 -18.64 4.89
CA GLY A 48 0.56 -19.76 4.30
C GLY A 48 0.71 -20.96 5.24
N LEU A 49 0.54 -20.74 6.54
CA LEU A 49 0.54 -21.76 7.59
C LEU A 49 -0.87 -22.28 7.94
N ASN A 50 -1.90 -21.94 7.14
CA ASN A 50 -3.32 -22.26 7.35
C ASN A 50 -3.92 -21.75 8.67
N ARG A 51 -3.38 -20.65 9.22
CA ARG A 51 -3.87 -20.05 10.49
C ARG A 51 -4.91 -18.95 10.30
N VAL A 52 -5.14 -18.53 9.06
CA VAL A 52 -6.01 -17.41 8.67
C VAL A 52 -7.00 -17.87 7.61
N SER A 53 -8.25 -17.40 7.65
CA SER A 53 -9.27 -17.76 6.65
C SER A 53 -9.13 -16.96 5.36
N LYS A 54 -9.65 -17.50 4.25
CA LYS A 54 -9.65 -16.82 2.96
C LYS A 54 -10.47 -15.53 2.99
N GLU A 55 -11.58 -15.52 3.72
CA GLU A 55 -12.46 -14.36 3.86
C GLU A 55 -11.74 -13.18 4.53
N GLN A 56 -10.88 -13.46 5.51
CA GLN A 56 -10.09 -12.42 6.17
C GLN A 56 -9.04 -11.82 5.22
N ILE A 57 -8.42 -12.66 4.40
CA ILE A 57 -7.47 -12.19 3.38
C ILE A 57 -8.17 -11.34 2.32
N ASP A 58 -9.35 -11.75 1.87
CA ASP A 58 -10.15 -10.99 0.89
C ASP A 58 -10.59 -9.62 1.45
N ASP A 59 -10.94 -9.55 2.74
CA ASP A 59 -11.24 -8.29 3.44
C ASP A 59 -10.02 -7.37 3.51
N ILE A 60 -8.86 -7.89 3.93
CA ILE A 60 -7.60 -7.14 3.98
C ILE A 60 -7.22 -6.64 2.58
N ALA A 61 -7.28 -7.50 1.56
CA ALA A 61 -6.99 -7.15 0.18
C ALA A 61 -7.91 -6.02 -0.32
N THR A 62 -9.21 -6.09 0.01
CA THR A 62 -10.18 -5.05 -0.33
C THR A 62 -9.84 -3.72 0.34
N LYS A 63 -9.49 -3.74 1.63
CA LYS A 63 -9.04 -2.55 2.39
C LYS A 63 -7.79 -1.94 1.78
N ILE A 64 -6.81 -2.76 1.40
CA ILE A 64 -5.55 -2.30 0.76
C ILE A 64 -5.87 -1.61 -0.57
N GLY A 65 -6.63 -2.27 -1.45
CA GLY A 65 -7.03 -1.70 -2.73
C GLY A 65 -7.79 -0.39 -2.57
N GLY A 66 -8.71 -0.31 -1.61
CA GLY A 66 -9.46 0.90 -1.29
C GLY A 66 -8.57 2.06 -0.81
N SER A 67 -7.65 1.80 0.13
CA SER A 67 -6.73 2.81 0.64
C SER A 67 -5.79 3.34 -0.45
N ILE A 68 -5.22 2.47 -1.29
CA ILE A 68 -4.37 2.88 -2.41
C ILE A 68 -5.17 3.67 -3.45
N GLY A 69 -6.42 3.26 -3.73
CA GLY A 69 -7.32 3.99 -4.61
C GLY A 69 -7.53 5.43 -4.20
N LYS A 70 -7.79 5.66 -2.90
CA LYS A 70 -7.91 7.01 -2.32
C LYS A 70 -6.62 7.82 -2.40
N LEU A 71 -5.47 7.20 -2.10
CA LEU A 71 -4.16 7.88 -2.23
C LEU A 71 -3.94 8.38 -3.66
N HIS A 72 -4.09 7.48 -4.64
CA HIS A 72 -3.83 7.77 -6.04
C HIS A 72 -4.79 8.79 -6.64
N ASP A 73 -6.09 8.70 -6.32
CA ASP A 73 -7.07 9.71 -6.73
C ASP A 73 -6.79 11.08 -6.10
N GLY A 74 -6.24 11.11 -4.88
CA GLY A 74 -5.75 12.31 -4.22
C GLY A 74 -4.40 12.83 -4.74
N GLY A 75 -3.84 12.19 -5.76
CA GLY A 75 -2.53 12.54 -6.34
C GLY A 75 -1.39 12.41 -5.34
N LEU A 76 -1.42 11.36 -4.52
CA LEU A 76 -0.37 10.98 -3.60
C LEU A 76 0.12 9.57 -3.95
N ILE A 77 1.42 9.45 -4.17
CA ILE A 77 2.13 8.19 -4.40
C ILE A 77 2.87 7.87 -3.11
N HIS A 78 2.76 6.63 -2.64
CA HIS A 78 3.44 6.20 -1.43
C HIS A 78 4.94 6.03 -1.68
N GLY A 79 5.31 5.42 -2.80
CA GLY A 79 6.70 5.23 -3.22
C GLY A 79 7.39 4.00 -2.63
N ASP A 80 6.74 3.33 -1.67
CA ASP A 80 7.22 2.09 -1.04
C ASP A 80 6.03 1.23 -0.54
N LEU A 81 5.07 0.93 -1.42
CA LEU A 81 3.93 0.09 -1.06
C LEU A 81 4.36 -1.37 -0.88
N THR A 82 4.76 -1.72 0.34
CA THR A 82 4.99 -3.11 0.77
C THR A 82 4.02 -3.49 1.88
N THR A 83 3.79 -4.78 2.07
CA THR A 83 2.93 -5.29 3.17
C THR A 83 3.53 -5.06 4.56
N SER A 84 4.82 -4.73 4.66
CA SER A 84 5.47 -4.32 5.92
C SER A 84 5.09 -2.88 6.30
N ASN A 85 4.78 -2.04 5.32
CA ASN A 85 4.36 -0.64 5.52
C ASN A 85 2.83 -0.52 5.73
N MET A 86 2.21 -1.60 6.17
CA MET A 86 0.78 -1.71 6.41
C MET A 86 0.54 -2.44 7.72
N LEU A 87 -0.22 -1.83 8.62
CA LEU A 87 -0.59 -2.41 9.91
C LEU A 87 -2.10 -2.67 9.96
N LEU A 88 -2.52 -3.72 10.66
CA LEU A 88 -3.92 -3.93 11.03
C LEU A 88 -4.09 -3.62 12.51
N ARG A 89 -4.93 -2.65 12.86
CA ARG A 89 -5.17 -2.34 14.29
C ARG A 89 -5.79 -3.53 15.01
N SER A 90 -5.26 -3.87 16.19
CA SER A 90 -5.75 -4.99 17.01
C SER A 90 -7.20 -4.83 17.48
N ASP A 91 -7.67 -3.60 17.65
CA ASP A 91 -8.99 -3.30 18.22
C ASP A 91 -10.14 -3.49 17.22
N ASN A 92 -9.90 -3.18 15.94
CA ASN A 92 -10.96 -3.08 14.94
C ASN A 92 -10.57 -3.56 13.52
N ASN A 93 -9.37 -4.14 13.36
CA ASN A 93 -8.82 -4.63 12.09
C ASN A 93 -8.82 -3.57 10.97
N GLN A 94 -8.73 -2.28 11.31
CA GLN A 94 -8.56 -1.21 10.33
C GLN A 94 -7.13 -1.24 9.77
N LEU A 95 -7.05 -1.09 8.44
CA LEU A 95 -5.79 -0.97 7.73
C LEU A 95 -5.20 0.44 7.90
N VAL A 96 -3.99 0.52 8.42
CA VAL A 96 -3.22 1.75 8.59
C VAL A 96 -1.98 1.69 7.70
N LEU A 97 -1.78 2.72 6.87
CA LEU A 97 -0.55 2.87 6.09
C LEU A 97 0.47 3.66 6.88
N ILE A 98 1.72 3.20 6.83
CA ILE A 98 2.86 3.81 7.53
C ILE A 98 4.00 4.08 6.55
N ASP A 99 5.03 4.78 7.01
CA ASP A 99 6.23 5.11 6.24
C ASP A 99 5.96 5.87 4.93
N PHE A 100 5.73 7.17 5.05
CA PHE A 100 5.57 8.05 3.89
C PHE A 100 6.91 8.73 3.51
N GLY A 101 8.04 8.13 3.89
CA GLY A 101 9.38 8.70 3.70
C GLY A 101 9.75 8.93 2.24
N LEU A 102 9.28 8.04 1.35
CA LEU A 102 9.50 8.12 -0.10
C LEU A 102 8.29 8.70 -0.86
N SER A 103 7.27 9.18 -0.15
CA SER A 103 6.03 9.62 -0.77
C SER A 103 6.14 10.98 -1.45
N PHE A 104 5.47 11.10 -2.58
CA PHE A 104 5.46 12.33 -3.38
C PHE A 104 4.10 12.54 -4.05
N THR A 105 3.83 13.79 -4.44
CA THR A 105 2.59 14.13 -5.13
C THR A 105 2.76 13.93 -6.63
N SER A 106 1.91 13.10 -7.24
CA SER A 106 1.84 12.94 -8.68
C SER A 106 0.44 12.56 -9.12
N SER A 107 0.01 13.11 -10.27
CA SER A 107 -1.23 12.73 -10.94
C SER A 107 -1.00 11.72 -12.07
N LEU A 108 0.27 11.43 -12.40
CA LEU A 108 0.63 10.62 -13.56
C LEU A 108 0.20 9.15 -13.38
N PRO A 109 -0.45 8.54 -14.39
CA PRO A 109 -0.77 7.12 -14.35
C PRO A 109 0.46 6.21 -14.26
N GLU A 110 1.63 6.66 -14.75
CA GLU A 110 2.90 5.92 -14.65
C GLU A 110 3.32 5.72 -13.19
N ASP A 111 3.34 6.79 -12.39
CA ASP A 111 3.80 6.70 -11.00
C ASP A 111 2.85 5.81 -10.16
N LYS A 112 1.54 5.94 -10.38
CA LYS A 112 0.52 5.08 -9.75
C LYS A 112 0.68 3.61 -10.12
N ALA A 113 1.01 3.36 -11.39
CA ALA A 113 1.26 2.02 -11.88
C ALA A 113 2.55 1.43 -11.32
N VAL A 114 3.61 2.23 -11.16
CA VAL A 114 4.84 1.81 -10.51
C VAL A 114 4.59 1.49 -9.04
N ASP A 115 3.82 2.30 -8.32
CA ASP A 115 3.48 2.04 -6.91
C ASP A 115 2.72 0.71 -6.73
N LEU A 116 1.70 0.44 -7.56
CA LEU A 116 1.00 -0.85 -7.59
C LEU A 116 1.91 -2.01 -7.99
N TYR A 117 2.89 -1.76 -8.87
CA TYR A 117 3.84 -2.77 -9.29
C TYR A 117 4.84 -3.13 -8.18
N VAL A 118 5.26 -2.17 -7.36
CA VAL A 118 6.07 -2.43 -6.16
C VAL A 118 5.34 -3.38 -5.21
N LEU A 119 4.05 -3.11 -4.94
CA LEU A 119 3.23 -4.00 -4.12
C LEU A 119 3.08 -5.40 -4.71
N GLU A 120 2.84 -5.50 -6.02
CA GLU A 120 2.80 -6.78 -6.71
C GLU A 120 4.11 -7.57 -6.54
N ARG A 121 5.27 -6.91 -6.66
CA ARG A 121 6.57 -7.54 -6.45
C ARG A 121 6.80 -7.96 -5.01
N ALA A 122 6.40 -7.13 -4.05
CA ALA A 122 6.47 -7.45 -2.63
C ALA A 122 5.66 -8.72 -2.31
N LEU A 123 4.42 -8.81 -2.81
CA LEU A 123 3.57 -9.99 -2.62
C LEU A 123 4.14 -11.26 -3.27
N ILE A 124 4.70 -11.16 -4.48
CA ILE A 124 5.35 -12.30 -5.15
C ILE A 124 6.57 -12.79 -4.34
N SER A 125 7.32 -11.88 -3.73
CA SER A 125 8.52 -12.20 -2.95
C SER A 125 8.22 -12.98 -1.66
N MET A 126 7.00 -12.87 -1.14
CA MET A 126 6.56 -13.59 0.07
C MET A 126 6.22 -15.08 -0.18
N HIS A 127 6.71 -15.66 -1.29
CA HIS A 127 6.65 -17.08 -1.70
C HIS A 127 5.27 -17.74 -1.71
N SER A 128 4.68 -17.92 -2.91
CA SER A 128 3.62 -18.87 -3.34
C SER A 128 2.34 -19.10 -2.50
N SER A 129 2.24 -18.58 -1.30
CA SER A 129 1.16 -18.79 -0.33
C SER A 129 0.05 -17.74 -0.46
N CYS A 130 0.34 -16.59 -1.08
CA CYS A 130 -0.61 -15.47 -1.21
C CYS A 130 -1.54 -15.56 -2.44
N GLY A 131 -1.59 -16.68 -3.18
CA GLY A 131 -2.61 -16.95 -4.21
C GLY A 131 -2.98 -15.76 -5.11
N ASN A 132 -4.29 -15.46 -5.19
CA ASN A 132 -4.88 -14.39 -5.99
C ASN A 132 -5.03 -13.04 -5.25
N VAL A 133 -4.29 -12.81 -4.16
CA VAL A 133 -4.43 -11.62 -3.30
C VAL A 133 -4.24 -10.33 -4.10
N MET A 134 -3.28 -10.29 -5.03
CA MET A 134 -3.08 -9.12 -5.88
C MET A 134 -4.31 -8.82 -6.73
N ASP A 135 -5.01 -9.83 -7.24
CA ASP A 135 -6.22 -9.61 -8.04
C ASP A 135 -7.36 -9.03 -7.20
N GLN A 136 -7.47 -9.46 -5.94
CA GLN A 136 -8.44 -8.90 -4.98
C GLN A 136 -8.10 -7.46 -4.60
N ILE A 137 -6.82 -7.15 -4.37
CA ILE A 137 -6.35 -5.77 -4.16
C ILE A 137 -6.72 -4.90 -5.37
N LEU A 138 -6.46 -5.38 -6.59
CA LEU A 138 -6.81 -4.66 -7.81
C LEU A 138 -8.33 -4.53 -7.98
N ALA A 139 -9.13 -5.49 -7.52
CA ALA A 139 -10.58 -5.38 -7.51
C ALA A 139 -11.07 -4.29 -6.53
N GLY A 140 -10.51 -4.23 -5.33
CA GLY A 140 -10.75 -3.15 -4.36
C GLY A 140 -10.33 -1.78 -4.91
N TYR A 141 -9.17 -1.71 -5.57
CA TYR A 141 -8.68 -0.50 -6.22
C TYR A 141 -9.63 0.00 -7.32
N ARG A 142 -10.13 -0.91 -8.18
CA ARG A 142 -11.12 -0.57 -9.23
C ARG A 142 -12.41 0.01 -8.67
N LYS A 143 -12.88 -0.50 -7.52
CA LYS A 143 -14.09 0.00 -6.85
C LYS A 143 -13.88 1.38 -6.24
N SER A 144 -12.66 1.70 -5.80
CA SER A 144 -12.38 2.93 -5.05
C SER A 144 -11.84 4.09 -5.90
N SER A 145 -11.07 3.81 -6.96
CA SER A 145 -10.41 4.85 -7.76
C SER A 145 -11.25 5.22 -8.98
N LYS A 146 -11.46 6.52 -9.22
CA LYS A 146 -12.07 7.05 -10.45
C LYS A 146 -11.12 6.95 -11.65
N GLN A 147 -9.83 6.81 -11.39
CA GLN A 147 -8.76 6.74 -12.40
C GLN A 147 -8.21 5.33 -12.57
N TRP A 148 -8.98 4.31 -12.17
CA TRP A 148 -8.52 2.93 -12.19
C TRP A 148 -8.12 2.47 -13.60
N SER A 149 -8.89 2.83 -14.63
CA SER A 149 -8.67 2.31 -15.99
C SER A 149 -7.33 2.76 -16.57
N SER A 150 -7.02 4.06 -16.51
CA SER A 150 -5.74 4.59 -17.00
C SER A 150 -4.56 4.03 -16.20
N THR A 151 -4.71 3.89 -14.88
CA THR A 151 -3.68 3.32 -14.01
C THR A 151 -3.42 1.85 -14.33
N LEU A 152 -4.45 1.01 -14.49
CA LEU A 152 -4.27 -0.42 -14.74
C LEU A 152 -3.79 -0.71 -16.17
N ASN A 153 -4.23 0.08 -17.15
CA ASN A 153 -3.66 0.03 -18.49
C ASN A 153 -2.15 0.33 -18.46
N LYS A 154 -1.75 1.30 -17.62
CA LYS A 154 -0.35 1.62 -17.44
C LYS A 154 0.42 0.56 -16.66
N LEU A 155 -0.20 -0.04 -15.63
CA LEU A 155 0.36 -1.18 -14.90
C LEU A 155 0.69 -2.36 -15.82
N ALA A 156 -0.16 -2.65 -16.81
CA ALA A 156 0.12 -3.68 -17.81
C ALA A 156 1.42 -3.38 -18.61
N GLN A 157 1.67 -2.11 -18.96
CA GLN A 157 2.90 -1.68 -19.63
C GLN A 157 4.12 -1.74 -18.69
N VAL A 158 3.96 -1.35 -17.42
CA VAL A 158 5.02 -1.45 -16.40
C VAL A 158 5.42 -2.91 -16.20
N ARG A 159 4.45 -3.84 -16.07
CA ARG A 159 4.68 -5.29 -15.94
C ARG A 159 5.52 -5.84 -17.10
N GLN A 160 5.22 -5.44 -18.34
CA GLN A 160 5.99 -5.87 -19.51
C GLN A 160 7.45 -5.39 -19.47
N ARG A 161 7.67 -4.14 -19.06
CA ARG A 161 9.03 -3.58 -18.92
C ARG A 161 9.81 -4.24 -17.77
N GLY A 162 9.15 -4.49 -16.64
CA GLY A 162 9.75 -5.16 -15.49
C GLY A 162 10.22 -6.58 -15.81
N ARG A 163 9.43 -7.36 -16.56
CA ARG A 163 9.80 -8.72 -17.00
C ARG A 163 11.04 -8.75 -17.89
N LYS A 164 11.23 -7.75 -18.75
CA LYS A 164 12.42 -7.65 -19.61
C LYS A 164 13.71 -7.44 -18.82
N ARG A 165 13.65 -6.73 -17.69
CA ARG A 165 14.82 -6.51 -16.83
C ARG A 165 15.26 -7.76 -16.07
N THR A 166 14.34 -8.65 -15.72
CA THR A 166 14.67 -9.92 -15.03
C THR A 166 15.31 -10.97 -15.94
N MET A 167 15.15 -10.89 -17.26
CA MET A 167 15.78 -11.84 -18.21
C MET A 167 17.23 -11.49 -18.59
N ILE A 168 17.78 -10.37 -18.11
CA ILE A 168 19.15 -9.89 -18.39
C ILE A 168 20.02 -9.95 -17.12
N GLY A 169 19.57 -10.70 -16.11
CA GLY A 169 20.30 -10.93 -14.85
C GLY A 169 20.92 -12.31 -14.81
#